data_AF-A0A925S696-F1
#
_entry.id   AF-A0A925S696-F1
#
_cell.length_a   1.000
_cell.length_b   1.000
_cell.length_c   1.000
_cell.angle_alpha   90.00
_cell.angle_beta   90.00
_cell.angle_gamma   90.00
#
_symmetry.space_group_name_H-M   'P 1'
#
loop_
_entity.id
_entity.type
_entity.pdbx_description
1 polymer ?
#
loop_
_entity_poly.entity_id
_entity_poly.type
_entity_poly.pdbx_seq_one_letter_code
_entity_poly.pdbx_strand_id
1 'polypeptide(L)'
;QVDRGRRPAVHDDLHARYRVRLALSDRGGARLREPVPVLQEAGVGFDDVVKTTVFLADINDFSAMNTIYTGAFNEATAPARACVEVSRLPKDVRVEIDCIAVKN
;
A
#
# COMPACT_ATOMS: atom_id res chain seq x y z
N GLN A 1 -9.74 -5.97 0.64
CA GLN A 1 -10.29 -6.63 1.85
C GLN A 1 -9.28 -6.47 2.97
N VAL A 2 -9.58 -5.74 4.04
CA VAL A 2 -8.67 -5.75 5.21
C VAL A 2 -8.82 -7.16 5.80
N ASP A 3 -7.75 -7.96 5.76
CA ASP A 3 -7.77 -9.25 6.44
C ASP A 3 -7.68 -8.96 7.95
N ARG A 4 -8.84 -8.76 8.57
CA ARG A 4 -8.98 -8.51 10.01
C ARG A 4 -8.77 -9.80 10.83
N GLY A 5 -8.52 -10.93 10.18
CA GLY A 5 -8.58 -12.28 10.76
C GLY A 5 -7.32 -12.73 11.50
N ARG A 6 -6.23 -11.97 11.45
CA ARG A 6 -5.03 -12.30 12.21
C ARG A 6 -4.40 -11.02 12.72
N ARG A 7 -4.69 -10.65 13.98
CA ARG A 7 -3.73 -9.79 14.70
C ARG A 7 -2.38 -10.50 14.54
N PRO A 8 -1.31 -9.82 14.04
CA PRO A 8 0.01 -10.39 14.12
C PRO A 8 0.20 -10.80 15.58
N ALA A 9 0.57 -12.05 15.84
CA ALA A 9 0.93 -12.45 17.19
C ALA A 9 2.00 -11.46 17.65
N VAL A 10 1.70 -10.69 18.70
CA VAL A 10 2.63 -9.72 19.28
C VAL A 10 3.66 -10.56 20.04
N HIS A 11 4.59 -11.13 19.30
CA HIS A 11 5.76 -11.81 19.83
C HIS A 11 6.93 -11.02 19.30
N ASP A 12 7.49 -10.16 20.16
CA ASP A 12 8.86 -9.60 20.23
C ASP A 12 9.75 -9.55 18.96
N ASP A 13 9.19 -9.43 17.77
CA ASP A 13 9.93 -9.36 16.52
C ASP A 13 10.02 -7.90 16.07
N LEU A 14 11.26 -7.42 16.01
CA LEU A 14 11.76 -6.11 15.56
C LEU A 14 11.27 -5.67 14.16
N HIS A 15 10.41 -6.45 13.48
CA HIS A 15 9.99 -6.25 12.10
C HIS A 15 8.52 -6.67 11.89
N ALA A 16 7.59 -5.96 12.52
CA ALA A 16 6.15 -6.19 12.29
C ALA A 16 5.80 -5.92 10.81
N ARG A 17 5.40 -6.95 10.06
CA ARG A 17 5.04 -6.83 8.65
C ARG A 17 3.57 -6.42 8.52
N TYR A 18 3.31 -5.15 8.23
CA TYR A 18 1.96 -4.63 8.03
C TYR A 18 1.52 -4.70 6.59
N ARG A 19 0.57 -5.59 6.29
CA ARG A 19 -0.04 -5.74 4.96
C ARG A 19 -1.23 -4.78 4.82
N VAL A 20 -1.01 -3.65 4.17
CA VAL A 20 -2.07 -2.71 3.79
C VAL A 20 -2.58 -3.07 2.40
N ARG A 21 -3.88 -2.93 2.15
CA ARG A 21 -4.46 -3.00 0.78
C ARG A 21 -5.20 -1.71 0.47
N LEU A 22 -4.67 -0.92 -0.47
CA LEU A 22 -5.34 0.29 -0.95
C LEU A 22 -5.99 0.04 -2.31
N ALA A 23 -7.27 0.34 -2.45
CA ALA A 23 -8.01 0.20 -3.70
C ALA A 23 -8.31 1.56 -4.33
N LEU A 24 -8.02 1.71 -5.63
CA LEU A 24 -8.45 2.88 -6.41
C LEU A 24 -9.72 2.54 -7.21
N SER A 25 -10.79 3.31 -7.00
CA SER A 25 -12.04 3.21 -7.77
C SER A 25 -12.23 4.41 -8.69
N ASP A 26 -12.93 4.19 -9.80
CA ASP A 26 -13.12 5.09 -10.96
C ASP A 26 -13.82 6.44 -10.68
N ARG A 27 -14.17 6.74 -9.42
CA ARG A 27 -14.76 8.03 -9.04
C ARG A 27 -14.10 8.59 -7.78
N GLY A 28 -13.40 9.71 -7.95
CA GLY A 28 -13.00 10.58 -6.84
C GLY A 28 -11.57 10.35 -6.35
N GLY A 29 -10.63 11.03 -7.01
CA GLY A 29 -9.29 11.43 -6.52
C GLY A 29 -8.78 10.73 -5.27
N ALA A 30 -8.29 9.50 -5.42
CA ALA A 30 -7.60 8.86 -4.33
C ALA A 30 -6.27 9.56 -4.06
N ARG A 31 -6.00 9.82 -2.77
CA ARG A 31 -4.73 10.35 -2.31
C ARG A 31 -4.13 9.35 -1.34
N LEU A 32 -2.91 8.90 -1.64
CA LEU A 32 -2.12 8.03 -0.77
C LEU A 32 -1.44 8.81 0.37
N ARG A 33 -1.64 10.12 0.50
CA ARG A 33 -0.82 10.99 1.37
C ARG A 33 -1.13 10.90 2.88
N GLU A 34 -2.25 10.30 3.26
CA GLU A 34 -2.61 10.12 4.68
C GLU A 34 -2.36 8.67 5.10
N PRO A 35 -1.65 8.42 6.23
CA PRO A 35 -1.46 7.08 6.78
C PRO A 35 -2.80 6.34 6.83
N VAL A 36 -2.89 5.22 6.13
CA VAL A 36 -4.10 4.42 6.18
C VAL A 36 -4.34 3.98 7.64
N PRO A 37 -5.61 3.79 8.06
CA PRO A 37 -5.94 3.44 9.45
C PRO A 37 -5.12 2.26 10.00
N VAL A 38 -4.78 1.29 9.14
CA VAL A 38 -3.96 0.12 9.50
C VAL A 38 -2.52 0.49 9.93
N LEU A 39 -1.88 1.46 9.27
CA LEU A 39 -0.54 1.93 9.67
C LEU A 39 -0.63 2.72 10.98
N GLN A 40 -1.68 3.53 11.14
CA GLN A 40 -1.92 4.30 12.37
C GLN A 40 -2.17 3.40 13.58
N GLU A 41 -3.01 2.37 13.45
CA GLU A 41 -3.26 1.36 14.50
C GLU A 41 -1.98 0.61 14.90
N ALA A 42 -1.04 0.48 13.97
CA ALA A 42 0.26 -0.14 14.15
C ALA A 42 1.34 0.82 14.72
N GLY A 43 1.04 2.12 14.85
CA GLY A 43 1.98 3.14 15.28
C GLY A 43 3.15 3.35 14.31
N VAL A 44 2.91 3.16 13.01
CA VAL A 44 3.86 3.41 11.91
C VAL A 44 3.24 4.35 10.86
N GLY A 45 4.08 5.03 10.09
CA GLY A 45 3.70 5.96 9.03
C GLY A 45 4.13 5.51 7.62
N PHE A 46 3.91 6.37 6.63
CA PHE A 46 4.39 6.15 5.27
C PHE A 46 5.92 6.12 5.18
N ASP A 47 6.62 6.86 6.04
CA ASP A 47 8.08 6.88 6.11
C ASP A 47 8.68 5.57 6.65
N ASP A 48 7.88 4.76 7.34
CA ASP A 48 8.28 3.44 7.84
C ASP A 48 8.09 2.35 6.78
N VAL A 49 7.47 2.66 5.63
CA VAL A 49 7.27 1.69 4.55
C VAL A 49 8.59 1.45 3.82
N VAL A 50 9.03 0.19 3.79
CA VAL A 50 10.30 -0.23 3.16
C VAL A 50 10.11 -0.96 1.83
N LYS A 51 8.91 -1.52 1.60
CA LYS A 51 8.58 -2.23 0.36
C LYS A 51 7.12 -2.03 -0.02
N THR A 52 6.84 -1.90 -1.31
CA THR A 52 5.50 -1.94 -1.89
C THR A 52 5.42 -2.92 -3.06
N THR A 53 4.25 -3.48 -3.29
CA THR A 53 3.89 -4.21 -4.51
C THR A 53 2.57 -3.66 -5.02
N VAL A 54 2.59 -3.13 -6.24
CA VAL A 54 1.43 -2.53 -6.91
C VAL A 54 0.87 -3.53 -7.91
N PHE A 55 -0.42 -3.80 -7.81
CA PHE A 55 -1.19 -4.62 -8.73
C PHE A 55 -2.17 -3.73 -9.49
N LEU A 56 -2.11 -3.76 -10.81
CA LEU A 56 -3.02 -3.03 -11.71
C LEU A 56 -3.96 -4.02 -12.39
N ALA A 57 -5.23 -3.64 -12.54
CA ALA A 57 -6.18 -4.39 -13.37
C ALA A 57 -5.96 -4.12 -14.87
N ASP A 58 -5.39 -2.96 -15.21
CA ASP A 58 -5.01 -2.54 -16.56
C ASP A 58 -3.70 -1.72 -16.48
N ILE A 59 -2.67 -2.12 -17.20
CA ILE A 59 -1.37 -1.45 -17.24
C ILE A 59 -1.44 -0.02 -17.74
N ASN A 60 -2.49 0.34 -18.50
CA ASN A 60 -2.72 1.71 -18.96
C ASN A 60 -2.95 2.69 -17.78
N ASP A 61 -3.32 2.18 -16.60
CA ASP A 61 -3.46 2.97 -15.37
C ASP A 61 -2.12 3.32 -14.70
N PHE A 62 -0.99 2.85 -15.22
CA PHE A 62 0.32 3.06 -14.61
C PHE A 62 0.64 4.54 -14.38
N SER A 63 0.40 5.40 -15.37
CA SER A 63 0.71 6.83 -15.26
C SER A 63 -0.12 7.50 -14.16
N ALA A 64 -1.43 7.25 -14.14
CA ALA A 64 -2.35 7.81 -13.15
C ALA A 64 -2.02 7.30 -11.73
N MET A 65 -1.74 6.00 -11.59
CA MET A 65 -1.29 5.42 -10.32
C MET A 65 0.03 6.04 -9.87
N ASN A 66 1.00 6.19 -10.76
CA ASN A 66 2.33 6.70 -10.41
C ASN A 66 2.27 8.14 -9.89
N THR A 67 1.42 9.01 -10.45
CA THR A 67 1.20 10.36 -9.92
C THR A 67 0.72 10.36 -8.48
N ILE A 68 -0.19 9.44 -8.12
CA ILE A 68 -0.69 9.33 -6.75
C ILE A 68 0.39 8.74 -5.83
N TYR A 69 1.13 7.75 -6.32
CA TYR A 69 2.21 7.07 -5.59
C TYR A 69 3.35 8.04 -5.23
N THR A 70 3.87 8.79 -6.20
CA THR A 70 4.96 9.76 -5.95
C THR A 70 4.50 10.93 -5.08
N GLY A 71 3.20 11.23 -5.03
CA GLY A 71 2.65 12.21 -4.11
C GLY A 71 2.57 11.75 -2.64
N ALA A 72 2.81 10.46 -2.37
CA ALA A 72 2.71 9.88 -1.03
C ALA A 72 4.05 9.50 -0.41
N PHE A 73 5.07 9.24 -1.23
CA PHE A 73 6.41 8.87 -0.77
C PHE A 73 7.41 9.97 -1.10
N ASN A 74 8.29 10.27 -0.14
CA ASN A 74 9.46 11.11 -0.41
C ASN A 74 10.42 10.35 -1.33
N GLU A 75 10.84 10.98 -2.43
CA GLU A 75 11.71 10.37 -3.44
C GLU A 75 13.04 9.87 -2.85
N ALA A 76 13.62 10.60 -1.89
CA ALA A 76 14.90 10.26 -1.28
C ALA A 76 14.83 9.00 -0.40
N THR A 77 13.64 8.66 0.11
CA THR A 77 13.41 7.55 1.04
C THR A 77 12.34 6.58 0.53
N ALA A 78 12.04 6.63 -0.77
CA ALA A 78 10.96 5.86 -1.35
C ALA A 78 11.21 4.35 -1.19
N PRO A 79 10.17 3.55 -0.85
CA PRO A 79 10.33 2.11 -0.67
C PRO A 79 10.68 1.40 -1.97
N ALA A 80 11.30 0.23 -1.83
CA ALA A 80 11.48 -0.69 -2.95
C ALA A 80 10.11 -1.06 -3.54
N ARG A 81 9.93 -0.93 -4.85
CA ARG A 81 8.64 -1.13 -5.53
C ARG A 81 8.71 -2.22 -6.59
N ALA A 82 7.70 -3.09 -6.60
CA ALA A 82 7.32 -3.90 -7.76
C ALA A 82 5.96 -3.44 -8.29
N CYS A 83 5.74 -3.50 -9.60
CA CYS A 83 4.48 -3.15 -10.24
C CYS A 83 4.15 -4.18 -11.33
N VAL A 84 2.95 -4.75 -11.30
CA VAL A 84 2.50 -5.77 -12.26
C VAL A 84 1.03 -5.58 -12.63
N GLU A 85 0.66 -5.97 -13.84
CA GLU A 85 -0.75 -6.16 -14.21
C GLU A 85 -1.21 -7.57 -13.78
N VAL A 86 -2.45 -7.67 -13.29
CA VAL A 86 -3.09 -8.94 -12.90
C VAL A 86 -4.45 -9.08 -13.56
N SER A 87 -4.88 -10.32 -13.81
CA SER A 87 -6.12 -10.60 -14.54
C SER A 87 -7.39 -10.06 -13.87
N ARG A 88 -7.41 -9.98 -12.54
CA ARG A 88 -8.54 -9.42 -11.78
C ARG A 88 -8.14 -9.08 -10.34
N LEU A 89 -8.70 -7.98 -9.83
CA LEU A 89 -8.58 -7.58 -8.42
C LEU A 89 -9.88 -7.79 -7.65
N PRO A 90 -9.84 -8.07 -6.33
CA PRO A 90 -11.04 -8.20 -5.51
C PRO A 90 -11.92 -6.94 -5.57
N LYS A 91 -13.25 -7.13 -5.65
CA LYS A 91 -14.23 -6.04 -5.78
C LYS A 91 -14.09 -5.20 -7.07
N ASP A 92 -13.40 -5.73 -8.09
CA ASP A 92 -13.25 -5.09 -9.40
C ASP A 92 -12.66 -3.68 -9.32
N VAL A 93 -11.72 -3.48 -8.39
CA VAL A 93 -10.96 -2.24 -8.23
C VAL A 93 -9.87 -2.16 -9.30
N ARG A 94 -9.39 -0.94 -9.61
CA ARG A 94 -8.41 -0.74 -10.70
C ARG A 94 -6.95 -0.93 -10.25
N VAL A 95 -6.68 -0.63 -8.98
CA VAL A 95 -5.33 -0.72 -8.39
C VAL A 95 -5.44 -1.32 -6.99
N GLU A 96 -4.54 -2.24 -6.64
CA GLU A 96 -4.31 -2.70 -5.27
C GLU A 96 -2.83 -2.50 -4.90
N ILE A 97 -2.54 -1.92 -3.74
CA ILE A 97 -1.17 -1.76 -3.24
C ILE A 97 -1.01 -2.55 -1.95
N ASP A 98 -0.04 -3.46 -1.94
CA ASP A 98 0.49 -4.18 -0.79
C ASP A 98 1.77 -3.50 -0.29
N CYS A 99 2.01 -3.47 1.02
CA CYS A 99 3.23 -2.87 1.57
C CYS A 99 3.79 -3.64 2.76
N ILE A 100 5.03 -3.32 3.12
CA ILE A 100 5.71 -3.74 4.34
C ILE A 100 6.26 -2.48 4.98
N ALA A 101 5.91 -2.26 6.25
CA ALA A 101 6.50 -1.22 7.08
C ALA A 101 7.34 -1.82 8.20
N VAL A 102 8.34 -1.10 8.69
CA VAL A 102 9.21 -1.50 9.81
C VAL A 102 9.28 -0.34 10.78
N LYS A 103 8.90 -0.60 12.04
CA LYS A 103 9.01 0.37 13.12
C LYS A 103 10.47 0.47 13.57
N ASN A 104 11.04 1.67 13.52
CA ASN A 104 12.35 1.95 14.12
C ASN A 104 12.25 2.18 15.64
#